data_AF-A0A3D4WM11-F1
#
_entry.id   AF-A0A3D4WM11-F1
#
_cell.length_a   1.000
_cell.length_b   1.000
_cell.length_c   1.000
_cell.angle_alpha   90.00
_cell.angle_beta   90.00
_cell.angle_gamma   90.00
#
_symmetry.space_group_name_H-M   'P 1'
#
loop_
_entity.id
_entity.type
_entity.pdbx_description
1 polymer ?
#
loop_
_entity_poly.entity_id
_entity_poly.type
_entity_poly.pdbx_seq_one_letter_code
_entity_poly.pdbx_strand_id
1 'polypeptide(L)'
;AAPGGMKATLDELVSVCGPGRLRLVHANDSKDLCGSTRDRHESIGMGMIGAAAFAEMLGHPALEGVPVIVETPGERHIADIALLTGLRSGPV
;
A
#
# COMPACT_ATOMS: atom_id res chain seq x y z
N ALA A 1 -3.32 -1.17 -10.14
CA ALA A 1 -1.90 -1.51 -10.45
C ALA A 1 -1.82 -2.79 -11.26
N ALA A 2 -0.70 -3.04 -11.96
CA ALA A 2 -0.49 -4.32 -12.64
C ALA A 2 -0.37 -5.45 -11.59
N PRO A 3 -0.91 -6.66 -11.83
CA PRO A 3 -0.74 -7.80 -10.93
C PRO A 3 0.74 -8.07 -10.62
N GLY A 4 1.10 -8.25 -9.34
CA GLY A 4 2.47 -8.45 -8.88
C GLY A 4 3.35 -7.20 -8.87
N GLY A 5 2.84 -6.05 -9.34
CA GLY A 5 3.61 -4.81 -9.43
C GLY A 5 4.02 -4.25 -8.07
N MET A 6 3.18 -4.42 -7.04
CA MET A 6 3.52 -3.96 -5.69
C MET A 6 4.62 -4.81 -5.09
N LYS A 7 4.52 -6.14 -5.22
CA LYS A 7 5.60 -7.06 -4.79
C LYS A 7 6.93 -6.68 -5.45
N ALA A 8 6.94 -6.51 -6.78
CA ALA A 8 8.14 -6.14 -7.52
C ALA A 8 8.74 -4.81 -7.03
N THR A 9 7.90 -3.82 -6.75
CA THR A 9 8.33 -2.52 -6.20
C THR A 9 9.02 -2.67 -4.84
N LEU A 10 8.48 -3.52 -3.95
CA LEU A 10 9.07 -3.76 -2.63
C LEU A 10 10.35 -4.59 -2.69
N ASP A 11 10.41 -5.59 -3.59
CA ASP A 11 11.64 -6.34 -3.85
C ASP A 11 12.77 -5.40 -4.30
N GLU A 12 12.47 -4.47 -5.22
CA GLU A 12 13.42 -3.48 -5.71
C GLU A 12 13.85 -2.51 -4.59
N LEU A 13 12.90 -1.99 -3.80
CA LEU A 13 13.21 -1.14 -2.66
C LEU A 13 14.20 -1.81 -1.69
N VAL A 14 13.98 -3.08 -1.34
CA VAL A 14 14.88 -3.84 -0.45
C VAL A 14 16.25 -4.06 -1.09
N SER A 15 16.28 -4.40 -2.38
CA SER A 15 17.52 -4.60 -3.15
C SER A 15 18.38 -3.34 -3.17
N VAL A 16 17.77 -2.18 -3.41
CA VAL A 16 18.47 -0.89 -3.55
C VAL A 16 18.86 -0.30 -2.19
N CYS A 17 17.94 -0.29 -1.23
CA CYS A 17 18.17 0.39 0.05
C CYS A 17 18.89 -0.50 1.07
N GLY A 18 18.77 -1.82 0.94
CA GLY A 18 19.18 -2.82 1.93
C GLY A 18 18.04 -3.24 2.86
N PRO A 19 18.07 -4.48 3.39
CA PRO A 19 17.01 -5.04 4.23
C PRO A 19 16.88 -4.30 5.57
N GLY A 20 15.68 -4.33 6.15
CA GLY A 20 15.40 -3.77 7.48
C GLY A 20 15.39 -2.24 7.57
N ARG A 21 15.46 -1.53 6.45
CA ARG A 21 15.43 -0.06 6.40
C ARG A 21 14.06 0.55 6.14
N LEU A 22 13.08 -0.23 5.68
CA LEU A 22 11.70 0.22 5.61
C LEU A 22 11.15 0.34 7.05
N ARG A 23 10.75 1.55 7.45
CA ARG A 23 10.33 1.84 8.84
C ARG A 23 8.88 2.31 8.96
N LEU A 24 8.26 2.74 7.87
CA LEU A 24 6.90 3.26 7.83
C LEU A 24 6.39 3.22 6.40
N VAL A 25 5.10 2.94 6.23
CA VAL A 25 4.39 3.08 4.95
C VAL A 25 3.25 4.06 5.10
N HIS A 26 3.16 5.01 4.18
CA HIS A 26 1.97 5.83 4.00
C HIS A 26 1.10 5.14 2.94
N ALA A 27 0.03 4.48 3.37
CA ALA A 27 -0.88 3.77 2.49
C ALA A 27 -1.95 4.72 1.97
N ASN A 28 -1.79 5.14 0.72
CA ASN A 28 -2.71 6.00 0.01
C ASN A 28 -3.00 5.37 -1.36
N ASP A 29 -4.28 5.23 -1.73
CA ASP A 29 -4.61 4.94 -3.13
C ASP A 29 -4.41 6.22 -3.96
N SER A 30 -4.41 6.10 -5.28
CA SER A 30 -4.18 7.23 -6.17
C SER A 30 -5.42 7.53 -7.01
N LYS A 31 -5.78 8.82 -7.09
CA LYS A 31 -6.81 9.29 -8.04
C LYS A 31 -6.34 9.21 -9.49
N ASP A 32 -5.03 9.14 -9.71
CA ASP A 32 -4.41 9.35 -11.01
C ASP A 32 -3.74 8.09 -11.55
N LEU A 33 -3.59 8.05 -12.88
CA LEU A 33 -2.88 6.96 -13.55
C LEU A 33 -1.40 6.93 -13.17
N CYS A 34 -0.80 5.74 -13.27
CA CYS A 34 0.63 5.53 -13.09
C CYS A 34 1.43 6.45 -14.05
N GLY A 35 2.51 7.06 -13.54
CA GLY A 35 3.35 7.99 -14.30
C GLY A 35 2.80 9.41 -14.43
N SER A 36 1.68 9.74 -13.79
CA SER A 36 1.06 11.07 -13.87
C SER A 36 1.81 12.19 -13.13
N THR A 37 2.74 11.84 -12.24
CA THR A 37 3.48 12.74 -11.33
C THR A 37 2.58 13.65 -10.48
N ARG A 38 1.31 13.28 -10.28
CA ARG A 38 0.37 14.00 -9.41
C ARG A 38 0.26 13.29 -8.07
N ASP A 39 0.27 14.10 -7.01
CA ASP A 39 0.18 13.61 -5.63
C ASP A 39 -1.23 13.82 -5.09
N ARG A 40 -2.18 13.00 -5.57
CA ARG A 40 -3.60 13.08 -5.18
C ARG A 40 -4.06 11.75 -4.64
N HIS A 41 -4.19 11.71 -3.31
CA HIS A 41 -4.61 10.54 -2.57
C HIS A 41 -6.10 10.22 -2.80
N GLU A 42 -6.43 8.94 -2.71
CA GLU A 42 -7.78 8.39 -2.71
C GLU A 42 -7.91 7.33 -1.62
N SER A 43 -9.15 7.10 -1.14
CA SER A 43 -9.47 6.00 -0.23
C SER A 43 -9.03 4.64 -0.78
N ILE A 44 -8.69 3.72 0.12
CA ILE A 44 -8.07 2.44 -0.23
C ILE A 44 -9.04 1.59 -1.06
N GLY A 45 -8.59 1.18 -2.25
CA GLY A 45 -9.38 0.37 -3.17
C GLY A 45 -10.33 1.16 -4.06
N MET A 46 -10.41 2.48 -3.89
CA MET A 46 -11.28 3.37 -4.67
C MET A 46 -10.51 4.11 -5.79
N GLY A 47 -9.18 3.95 -5.84
CA GLY A 47 -8.31 4.58 -6.82
C GLY A 47 -7.72 3.62 -7.86
N MET A 48 -6.67 4.08 -8.53
CA MET A 48 -5.99 3.38 -9.63
C MET A 48 -4.98 2.33 -9.15
N ILE A 49 -4.56 2.37 -7.87
CA ILE A 49 -3.70 1.33 -7.28
C ILE A 49 -4.56 0.10 -6.99
N GLY A 50 -5.68 0.28 -6.28
CA GLY A 50 -6.66 -0.75 -5.99
C GLY A 50 -6.27 -1.71 -4.86
N ALA A 51 -7.26 -2.34 -4.24
CA ALA A 51 -7.10 -3.15 -3.01
C ALA A 51 -6.14 -4.35 -3.16
N ALA A 52 -6.09 -4.98 -4.34
CA ALA A 52 -5.22 -6.13 -4.58
C ALA A 52 -3.72 -5.80 -4.39
N ALA A 53 -3.29 -4.61 -4.79
CA ALA A 53 -1.92 -4.17 -4.58
C ALA A 53 -1.61 -3.94 -3.09
N PHE A 54 -2.57 -3.45 -2.30
CA PHE A 54 -2.39 -3.33 -0.85
C PHE A 54 -2.32 -4.71 -0.16
N ALA A 55 -3.03 -5.72 -0.67
CA ALA A 55 -2.89 -7.09 -0.18
C ALA A 55 -1.49 -7.65 -0.46
N GLU A 56 -0.95 -7.44 -1.67
CA GLU A 56 0.44 -7.77 -2.01
C GLU A 56 1.44 -7.06 -1.10
N MET A 57 1.21 -5.75 -0.85
CA MET A 57 2.04 -4.94 0.04
C MET A 57 2.11 -5.54 1.44
N LEU A 58 0.95 -5.83 2.04
CA LEU A 58 0.81 -6.31 3.42
C LEU A 58 1.31 -7.74 3.61
N GLY A 59 1.27 -8.57 2.57
CA GLY A 59 1.82 -9.93 2.57
C GLY A 59 3.34 -9.99 2.33
N HIS A 60 3.99 -8.86 2.04
CA HIS A 60 5.41 -8.83 1.72
C HIS A 60 6.27 -8.96 3.01
N PRO A 61 7.30 -9.84 3.06
CA PRO A 61 8.12 -10.02 4.25
C PRO A 61 8.80 -8.74 4.75
N ALA A 62 9.17 -7.83 3.84
CA ALA A 62 9.78 -6.55 4.22
C ALA A 62 8.85 -5.60 5.01
N LEU A 63 7.54 -5.87 5.06
CA LEU A 63 6.58 -5.11 5.85
C LEU A 63 6.27 -5.75 7.21
N GLU A 64 6.92 -6.86 7.56
CA GLU A 64 6.74 -7.47 8.88
C GLU A 64 7.13 -6.47 9.99
N GLY A 65 6.20 -6.21 10.91
CA GLY A 65 6.38 -5.21 11.97
C GLY A 65 6.43 -3.74 11.52
N VAL A 66 6.31 -3.44 10.22
CA VAL A 66 6.33 -2.06 9.72
C VAL A 66 4.98 -1.39 9.95
N PRO A 67 4.93 -0.21 10.61
CA PRO A 67 3.70 0.56 10.76
C PRO A 67 3.18 1.07 9.42
N VAL A 68 1.87 1.09 9.28
CA VAL A 68 1.15 1.61 8.11
C VAL A 68 0.21 2.72 8.58
N ILE A 69 0.30 3.89 7.95
CA ILE A 69 -0.60 5.02 8.22
C ILE A 69 -1.43 5.34 6.98
N VAL A 70 -2.61 5.92 7.19
CA VAL A 70 -3.54 6.33 6.14
C VAL A 70 -3.57 7.85 6.10
N GLU A 71 -3.37 8.45 4.92
CA GLU A 71 -3.42 9.90 4.69
C GLU A 71 -4.42 10.25 3.57
N THR A 72 -5.47 9.44 3.44
CA THR A 72 -6.52 9.58 2.42
C THR A 72 -7.40 10.80 2.73
N PRO A 73 -8.04 11.42 1.72
CA PRO A 73 -8.86 12.60 1.96
C PRO A 73 -10.21 12.26 2.62
N GLY A 74 -10.71 13.17 3.45
CA GLY A 74 -12.05 13.08 4.05
C GLY A 74 -12.14 12.13 5.26
N GLU A 75 -13.36 11.68 5.56
CA GLU A 75 -13.71 11.01 6.83
C GLU A 75 -13.65 9.47 6.77
N ARG A 76 -12.98 8.90 5.75
CA ARG A 76 -12.98 7.44 5.50
C ARG A 76 -11.86 6.66 6.16
N HIS A 77 -11.00 7.31 6.96
CA HIS A 77 -9.83 6.67 7.58
C HIS A 77 -10.17 5.40 8.34
N ILE A 78 -11.26 5.38 9.10
CA ILE A 78 -11.70 4.19 9.86
C ILE A 78 -11.99 3.01 8.91
N ALA A 79 -12.66 3.27 7.78
CA ALA A 79 -12.97 2.24 6.80
C ALA A 79 -11.71 1.76 6.06
N ASP A 80 -10.82 2.67 5.70
CA ASP A 80 -9.53 2.36 5.06
C ASP A 80 -8.65 1.49 5.97
N ILE A 81 -8.56 1.85 7.26
CA ILE A 81 -7.83 1.06 8.28
C ILE A 81 -8.47 -0.32 8.46
N ALA A 82 -9.80 -0.40 8.51
CA ALA A 82 -10.51 -1.67 8.64
C ALA A 82 -10.23 -2.59 7.43
N LEU A 83 -10.24 -2.04 6.21
CA LEU A 83 -9.90 -2.78 5.00
C LEU A 83 -8.45 -3.29 5.03
N LEU A 84 -7.48 -2.40 5.29
CA LEU A 84 -6.07 -2.79 5.38
C LEU A 84 -5.82 -3.85 6.46
N THR A 85 -6.49 -3.73 7.61
CA THR A 85 -6.41 -4.73 8.69
C THR A 85 -6.93 -6.08 8.22
N GLY A 86 -8.08 -6.10 7.53
CA GLY A 86 -8.65 -7.33 6.97
C GLY A 86 -7.76 -7.98 5.91
N LEU A 87 -7.10 -7.18 5.06
CA LEU A 87 -6.16 -7.69 4.06
C LEU A 87 -4.89 -8.30 4.68
N ARG A 88 -4.45 -7.79 5.84
CA ARG A 88 -3.24 -8.28 6.51
C ARG A 88 -3.42 -9.66 7.15
N SER A 89 -4.64 -10.02 7.54
CA SER A 89 -4.93 -11.30 8.18
C SER A 89 -4.91 -12.50 7.20
N GLY A 90 -4.76 -12.26 5.89
CA GLY A 90 -4.88 -13.29 4.85
C GLY A 90 -6.31 -13.86 4.75
N PRO A 91 -6.61 -14.72 3.76
CA PRO A 91 -7.78 -15.58 3.88
C PRO A 91 -7.56 -16.51 5.08
N VAL A 92 -8.58 -16.60 5.94
CA VAL A 92 -8.72 -17.72 6.90
C VAL A 92 -8.78 -19.06 6.16
#